data_AF-A0A267MKT6-F1
#
_entry.id   AF-A0A267MKT6-F1
#
_cell.length_a   1.000
_cell.length_b   1.000
_cell.length_c   1.000
_cell.angle_alpha   90.00
_cell.angle_beta   90.00
_cell.angle_gamma   90.00
#
_symmetry.space_group_name_H-M   'P 1'
#
loop_
_entity.id
_entity.type
_entity.pdbx_description
1 polymer ?
#
loop_
_entity_poly.entity_id
_entity_poly.type
_entity_poly.pdbx_seq_one_letter_code
_entity_poly.pdbx_strand_id
1 'polypeptide(L)'
;MKRTFVGYKGSNELSTLNDSWDKFHSSPLAGISEYACIYIPDGKGVEYFIGVPKENVPSDINISSFHSMVVEYEYFTTRTIKAEDSSMLVNKVFSFWTKDHYEVKNAIPGGIEYYKYDEQGNIYAELVLPLSSNN
;
A
#
# COMPACT_ATOMS: atom_id res chain seq x y z
N MET A 1 -5.52 -7.25 -14.13
CA MET A 1 -5.20 -5.82 -14.32
C MET A 1 -3.71 -5.61 -14.02
N LYS A 2 -3.05 -4.72 -14.75
CA LYS A 2 -1.61 -4.41 -14.59
C LYS A 2 -1.43 -2.92 -14.29
N ARG A 3 -0.76 -2.58 -13.19
CA ARG A 3 -0.55 -1.19 -12.74
C ARG A 3 0.90 -0.97 -12.33
N THR A 4 1.44 0.21 -12.62
CA THR A 4 2.81 0.59 -12.24
C THR A 4 2.78 1.60 -11.11
N PHE A 5 3.55 1.36 -10.07
CA PHE A 5 3.72 2.26 -8.94
C PHE A 5 5.12 2.85 -8.90
N VAL A 6 5.22 4.06 -8.36
CA VAL A 6 6.49 4.77 -8.13
C VAL A 6 6.56 5.17 -6.66
N GLY A 7 7.70 4.94 -6.02
CA GLY A 7 7.87 5.24 -4.59
C GLY A 7 9.10 4.60 -3.95
N TYR A 8 8.91 4.06 -2.75
CA TYR A 8 9.96 3.51 -1.89
C TYR A 8 9.74 2.02 -1.66
N LYS A 9 10.77 1.24 -1.95
CA LYS A 9 10.85 -0.16 -1.52
C LYS A 9 11.33 -0.22 -0.07
N GLY A 10 10.55 -0.87 0.78
CA GLY A 10 10.90 -1.18 2.16
C GLY A 10 11.70 -2.48 2.30
N SER A 11 12.10 -2.80 3.53
CA SER A 11 12.72 -4.09 3.85
C SER A 11 11.68 -5.20 4.00
N ASN A 12 12.13 -6.43 4.28
CA ASN A 12 11.26 -7.54 4.65
C ASN A 12 10.94 -7.59 6.16
N GLU A 13 11.32 -6.56 6.92
CA GLU A 13 11.02 -6.38 8.34
C GLU A 13 9.94 -5.31 8.54
N LEU A 14 8.72 -5.72 8.91
CA LEU A 14 7.60 -4.80 9.13
C LEU A 14 7.83 -3.77 10.25
N SER A 15 8.81 -3.99 11.14
CA SER A 15 9.22 -2.99 12.14
C SER A 15 9.70 -1.67 11.51
N THR A 16 10.17 -1.71 10.26
CA THR A 16 10.66 -0.54 9.52
C THR A 16 9.57 0.18 8.71
N LEU A 17 8.33 -0.32 8.73
CA LEU A 17 7.23 0.19 7.91
C LEU A 17 6.93 1.66 8.19
N ASN A 18 6.98 2.08 9.46
CA ASN A 18 6.74 3.47 9.86
C ASN A 18 7.80 4.42 9.29
N ASP A 19 9.08 4.05 9.35
CA ASP A 19 10.18 4.86 8.80
C ASP A 19 10.02 5.06 7.29
N SER A 20 9.52 4.03 6.59
CA SER A 20 9.26 4.12 5.15
C SER A 20 8.05 5.00 4.84
N TRP A 21 7.02 5.01 5.68
CA TRP A 21 5.90 5.96 5.59
C TRP A 21 6.37 7.40 5.83
N ASP A 22 7.20 7.64 6.84
CA ASP A 22 7.76 8.97 7.13
C ASP A 22 8.59 9.48 5.95
N LYS A 23 9.39 8.59 5.34
CA LYS A 23 10.14 8.88 4.11
C LYS A 23 9.22 9.22 2.94
N PHE A 24 8.12 8.48 2.77
CA PHE A 24 7.12 8.75 1.74
C PHE A 24 6.44 10.11 1.95
N HIS A 25 5.98 10.41 3.18
CA HIS A 25 5.32 11.67 3.51
C HIS A 25 6.24 12.89 3.43
N SER A 26 7.55 12.69 3.54
CA SER A 26 8.56 13.72 3.32
C SER A 26 8.93 13.92 1.84
N SER A 27 8.36 13.13 0.92
CA SER A 27 8.70 13.16 -0.50
C SER A 27 7.72 14.01 -1.32
N PRO A 28 8.10 14.44 -2.54
CA PRO A 28 7.18 15.05 -3.50
C PRO A 28 5.93 14.23 -3.82
N LEU A 29 5.95 12.90 -3.62
CA LEU A 29 4.80 12.03 -3.91
C LEU A 29 3.69 12.15 -2.86
N ALA A 30 3.97 12.70 -1.67
CA ALA A 30 3.01 12.82 -0.58
C ALA A 30 1.80 13.70 -0.91
N GLY A 31 1.91 14.58 -1.90
CA GLY A 31 0.82 15.45 -2.36
C GLY A 31 -0.18 14.77 -3.29
N ILE A 32 0.02 13.50 -3.66
CA ILE A 32 -0.85 12.78 -4.59
C ILE A 32 -1.98 12.09 -3.79
N SER A 33 -3.21 12.28 -4.24
CA SER A 33 -4.43 11.88 -3.51
C SER A 33 -4.65 10.37 -3.37
N GLU A 34 -4.03 9.57 -4.24
CA GLU A 34 -4.05 8.11 -4.17
C GLU A 34 -2.63 7.58 -4.01
N TYR A 35 -2.38 6.96 -2.87
CA TYR A 35 -1.14 6.27 -2.57
C TYR A 35 -1.46 4.89 -1.98
N ALA A 36 -0.50 3.99 -2.08
CA ALA A 36 -0.67 2.61 -1.69
C ALA A 36 0.55 2.05 -0.95
N CYS A 37 0.29 1.10 -0.06
CA CYS A 37 1.30 0.15 0.39
C CYS A 37 0.96 -1.23 -0.18
N ILE A 38 1.97 -1.89 -0.73
CA ILE A 38 1.84 -3.17 -1.43
C ILE A 38 2.72 -4.17 -0.70
N TYR A 39 2.13 -5.27 -0.24
CA TYR A 39 2.81 -6.32 0.52
C TYR A 39 3.20 -7.49 -0.39
N ILE A 40 4.48 -7.86 -0.36
CA ILE A 40 5.09 -8.84 -1.26
C ILE A 40 5.76 -9.92 -0.41
N PRO A 41 5.17 -11.10 -0.28
CA PRO A 41 5.84 -12.21 0.38
C PRO A 41 7.03 -12.69 -0.47
N ASP A 42 8.20 -12.78 0.14
CA ASP A 42 9.43 -13.27 -0.49
C ASP A 42 9.77 -14.72 -0.09
N GLY A 43 8.87 -15.36 0.67
CA GLY A 43 9.06 -16.71 1.24
C GLY A 43 9.89 -16.76 2.53
N LYS A 44 10.46 -15.62 2.98
CA LYS A 44 11.19 -15.47 4.25
C LYS A 44 10.53 -14.46 5.19
N GLY A 45 9.76 -13.53 4.63
CA GLY A 45 9.02 -12.49 5.30
C GLY A 45 8.09 -11.78 4.32
N VAL A 46 7.84 -10.50 4.59
CA VAL A 46 6.96 -9.66 3.76
C VAL A 46 7.72 -8.38 3.45
N GLU A 47 8.24 -8.29 2.22
CA GLU A 47 8.68 -7.00 1.67
C GLU A 47 7.46 -6.12 1.45
N TYR A 48 7.66 -4.80 1.48
CA TYR A 48 6.59 -3.86 1.17
C TYR A 48 7.09 -2.72 0.27
N PHE A 49 6.15 -2.12 -0.45
CA PHE A 49 6.41 -0.98 -1.33
C PHE A 49 5.36 0.10 -1.08
N ILE A 50 5.80 1.31 -0.74
CA ILE A 50 4.93 2.47 -0.53
C ILE A 50 5.10 3.40 -1.72
N GLY A 51 4.01 3.78 -2.37
CA GLY A 51 4.09 4.68 -3.51
C GLY A 51 2.74 5.08 -4.07
N VAL A 52 2.77 5.66 -5.26
CA VAL A 52 1.60 6.16 -5.97
C VAL A 52 1.50 5.50 -7.34
N PRO A 53 0.31 5.37 -7.93
CA PRO A 53 0.18 4.96 -9.32
C PRO A 53 0.92 5.94 -10.23
N LYS A 54 1.74 5.41 -11.14
CA LYS A 54 2.59 6.22 -12.04
C LYS A 54 1.75 7.20 -12.87
N GLU A 55 0.57 6.79 -13.30
CA GLU A 55 -0.36 7.61 -14.07
C GLU A 55 -0.89 8.83 -13.30
N ASN A 56 -0.81 8.82 -11.97
CA ASN A 56 -1.25 9.93 -11.11
C ASN A 56 -0.11 10.90 -10.79
N VAL A 57 1.13 10.63 -11.23
CA VAL A 57 2.28 11.49 -10.94
C VAL A 57 2.31 12.66 -11.92
N PRO A 58 2.22 13.92 -11.44
CA PRO A 58 2.38 15.10 -12.28
C PRO A 58 3.74 15.15 -12.99
N SER A 59 3.78 15.70 -14.20
CA SER A 59 4.98 15.72 -15.04
C SER A 59 6.15 16.55 -14.48
N ASP A 60 5.87 17.44 -13.53
CA ASP A 60 6.84 18.29 -12.83
C ASP A 60 7.55 17.56 -11.67
N ILE A 61 7.06 16.39 -11.25
CA ILE A 61 7.75 15.55 -10.28
C ILE A 61 8.78 14.66 -10.99
N ASN A 62 10.06 14.86 -10.68
CA ASN A 62 11.12 13.98 -11.19
C ASN A 62 11.06 12.59 -10.52
N ILE A 63 10.56 11.59 -11.26
CA ILE A 63 10.43 10.23 -10.76
C ILE A 63 11.71 9.38 -10.81
N SER A 64 12.82 9.88 -11.40
CA SER A 64 14.04 9.08 -11.59
C SER A 64 14.74 8.68 -10.29
N SER A 65 14.48 9.39 -9.20
CA SER A 65 15.02 9.12 -7.86
C SER A 65 14.22 8.08 -7.06
N PHE A 66 13.12 7.56 -7.62
CA PHE A 66 12.23 6.63 -6.94
C PHE A 66 12.32 5.22 -7.53
N HIS A 67 11.95 4.24 -6.73
CA HIS A 67 11.78 2.87 -7.21
C HIS A 67 10.49 2.77 -8.03
N SER A 68 10.47 1.85 -9.00
CA SER A 68 9.29 1.51 -9.76
C SER A 68 8.94 0.06 -9.52
N MET A 69 7.65 -0.24 -9.42
CA MET A 69 7.15 -1.61 -9.29
C MET A 69 5.92 -1.82 -10.17
N VAL A 70 5.89 -2.96 -10.85
CA VAL A 70 4.72 -3.38 -11.63
C VAL A 70 3.98 -4.41 -10.80
N VAL A 71 2.70 -4.14 -10.53
CA VAL A 71 1.81 -5.08 -9.86
C VAL A 71 0.79 -5.58 -10.86
N GLU A 72 0.68 -6.90 -10.95
CA GLU A 72 -0.30 -7.58 -11.77
C GLU A 72 -1.18 -8.45 -10.87
N TYR A 73 -2.48 -8.28 -10.99
CA TYR A 73 -3.47 -9.01 -10.18
C TYR A 73 -4.72 -9.29 -11.01
N GLU A 74 -5.17 -10.54 -11.03
CA GLU A 74 -6.32 -11.01 -11.83
C GLU A 74 -7.63 -11.06 -11.06
N TYR A 75 -7.60 -11.40 -9.76
CA TYR A 75 -8.79 -11.68 -8.97
C TYR A 75 -8.68 -10.98 -7.63
N PHE A 76 -9.66 -10.14 -7.29
CA PHE A 76 -9.68 -9.46 -6.00
C PHE A 76 -11.07 -9.42 -5.39
N THR A 77 -11.12 -9.54 -4.06
CA THR A 77 -12.19 -8.90 -3.30
C THR A 77 -11.65 -7.57 -2.79
N THR A 78 -12.51 -6.55 -2.72
CA THR A 78 -12.17 -5.28 -2.07
C THR A 78 -12.83 -5.19 -0.71
N ARG A 79 -12.16 -4.56 0.24
CA ARG A 79 -12.75 -4.18 1.53
C ARG A 79 -12.45 -2.72 1.81
N THR A 80 -13.48 -1.95 2.11
CA THR A 80 -13.34 -0.54 2.49
C THR A 80 -13.29 -0.41 4.01
N ILE A 81 -12.24 0.25 4.51
CA ILE A 81 -12.09 0.63 5.91
C ILE A 81 -12.18 2.15 6.00
N LYS A 82 -13.09 2.64 6.85
CA LYS A 82 -13.25 4.06 7.14
C LYS A 82 -12.80 4.36 8.57
N ALA A 83 -12.28 5.56 8.78
CA ALA A 83 -11.95 6.07 10.10
C ALA A 83 -12.21 7.58 10.18
N GLU A 84 -12.20 8.11 11.39
CA GLU A 84 -12.41 9.54 11.66
C GLU A 84 -11.16 10.36 11.32
N ASP A 85 -9.98 9.76 11.44
CA ASP A 85 -8.69 10.38 11.10
C ASP A 85 -7.69 9.36 10.53
N SER A 86 -6.55 9.86 10.04
CA SER A 86 -5.49 9.06 9.43
C SER A 86 -4.82 8.09 10.41
N SER A 87 -4.59 8.51 11.66
CA SER A 87 -3.97 7.67 12.69
C SER A 87 -4.86 6.46 13.03
N MET A 88 -6.16 6.69 13.18
CA MET A 88 -7.15 5.64 13.39
C MET A 88 -7.27 4.74 12.16
N LEU A 89 -7.20 5.30 10.95
CA LEU A 89 -7.26 4.51 9.72
C LEU A 89 -6.08 3.54 9.65
N VAL A 90 -4.86 4.03 9.85
CA VAL A 90 -3.63 3.22 9.87
C VAL A 90 -3.75 2.10 10.91
N ASN A 91 -4.22 2.40 12.12
CA ASN A 91 -4.41 1.38 13.16
C ASN A 91 -5.46 0.33 12.78
N LYS A 92 -6.57 0.72 12.14
CA LYS A 92 -7.60 -0.22 11.67
C LYS A 92 -7.10 -1.10 10.54
N VAL A 93 -6.34 -0.53 9.60
CA VAL A 93 -5.72 -1.26 8.49
C VAL A 93 -4.69 -2.25 9.02
N PHE A 94 -3.78 -1.80 9.89
CA PHE A 94 -2.82 -2.67 10.57
C PHE A 94 -3.50 -3.79 11.36
N SER A 95 -4.58 -3.48 12.09
CA SER A 95 -5.37 -4.47 12.82
C SER A 95 -6.04 -5.47 11.88
N PHE A 96 -6.57 -5.03 10.75
CA PHE A 96 -7.15 -5.92 9.74
C PHE A 96 -6.11 -6.93 9.24
N TRP A 97 -4.91 -6.44 8.91
CA TRP A 97 -3.83 -7.31 8.45
C TRP A 97 -3.39 -8.29 9.55
N THR A 98 -3.20 -7.82 10.79
CA THR A 98 -2.60 -8.62 11.87
C THR A 98 -3.57 -9.48 12.69
N LYS A 99 -4.84 -9.08 12.84
CA LYS A 99 -5.82 -9.77 13.69
C LYS A 99 -6.71 -10.71 12.91
N ASP A 100 -7.24 -10.24 11.79
CA ASP A 100 -8.26 -10.97 11.05
C ASP A 100 -7.64 -11.95 10.06
N HIS A 101 -6.49 -11.63 9.47
CA HIS A 101 -5.95 -12.41 8.36
C HIS A 101 -4.52 -12.90 8.53
N TYR A 102 -3.69 -12.37 9.45
CA TYR A 102 -2.28 -12.80 9.55
C TYR A 102 -1.63 -12.77 10.93
N GLU A 103 -1.28 -13.95 11.45
CA GLU A 103 0.10 -14.09 11.96
C GLU A 103 1.00 -13.70 10.78
N VAL A 104 1.80 -12.64 10.92
CA VAL A 104 2.63 -12.01 9.87
C VAL A 104 3.35 -13.00 8.91
N LYS A 105 3.57 -14.25 9.33
CA LYS A 105 4.13 -15.35 8.52
C LYS A 105 3.26 -15.81 7.33
N ASN A 106 1.97 -15.49 7.26
CA ASN A 106 1.09 -16.01 6.20
C ASN A 106 0.61 -14.93 5.19
N ALA A 107 0.99 -13.64 5.32
CA ALA A 107 0.37 -12.47 4.66
C ALA A 107 -0.17 -12.71 3.25
N ILE A 108 -1.40 -12.23 2.92
CA ILE A 108 -2.08 -12.50 1.64
C ILE A 108 -1.09 -11.98 0.62
N PRO A 109 -0.50 -12.87 -0.21
CA PRO A 109 0.52 -12.43 -1.12
C PRO A 109 -0.05 -11.42 -2.09
N GLY A 110 0.49 -10.19 -2.10
CA GLY A 110 0.04 -9.13 -3.01
C GLY A 110 -1.14 -8.31 -2.50
N GLY A 111 -1.41 -8.30 -1.19
CA GLY A 111 -2.35 -7.34 -0.58
C GLY A 111 -1.94 -5.91 -0.89
N ILE A 112 -2.88 -5.11 -1.38
CA ILE A 112 -2.66 -3.67 -1.64
C ILE A 112 -3.61 -2.89 -0.74
N GLU A 113 -3.09 -1.94 0.01
CA GLU A 113 -3.89 -0.93 0.71
C GLU A 113 -3.80 0.39 -0.04
N TYR A 114 -4.92 0.86 -0.59
CA TYR A 114 -5.00 2.19 -1.18
C TYR A 114 -5.59 3.16 -0.17
N TYR A 115 -4.91 4.27 0.09
CA TYR A 115 -5.45 5.38 0.87
C TYR A 115 -6.02 6.41 -0.09
N LYS A 116 -7.27 6.79 0.14
CA LYS A 116 -8.06 7.68 -0.71
C LYS A 116 -8.83 8.67 0.16
N TYR A 117 -9.27 9.76 -0.46
CA TYR A 117 -10.16 10.75 0.15
C TYR A 117 -11.53 10.70 -0.53
N ASP A 118 -12.61 10.76 0.25
CA ASP A 118 -13.98 10.87 -0.29
C ASP A 118 -14.33 12.32 -0.71
N GLU A 119 -15.52 12.53 -1.27
CA GLU A 119 -15.98 13.85 -1.72
C GLU A 119 -16.12 14.87 -0.57
N GLN A 120 -16.18 14.40 0.67
CA GLN A 120 -16.25 15.22 1.87
C GLN A 120 -14.86 15.45 2.49
N GLY A 121 -13.79 14.91 1.88
CA GLY A 121 -12.42 15.03 2.36
C GLY A 121 -12.05 14.04 3.46
N ASN A 122 -12.89 13.04 3.77
CA ASN A 122 -12.55 12.03 4.76
C ASN A 122 -11.64 10.96 4.15
N ILE A 123 -10.62 10.56 4.91
CA ILE A 123 -9.70 9.51 4.49
C ILE A 123 -10.32 8.12 4.70
N TYR A 124 -10.13 7.23 3.74
CA TYR A 124 -10.49 5.81 3.84
C TYR A 124 -9.44 4.94 3.15
N ALA A 125 -9.41 3.66 3.53
CA ALA A 125 -8.55 2.67 2.91
C ALA A 125 -9.40 1.69 2.09
N GLU A 126 -9.01 1.43 0.86
CA GLU A 126 -9.52 0.34 0.04
C GLU A 126 -8.46 -0.76 -0.01
N LEU A 127 -8.78 -1.90 0.60
CA LEU A 127 -7.92 -3.06 0.62
C LEU A 127 -8.27 -3.94 -0.57
N VAL A 128 -7.31 -4.15 -1.47
CA VAL A 128 -7.38 -5.10 -2.57
C VAL A 128 -6.72 -6.38 -2.10
N LEU A 129 -7.53 -7.43 -1.96
CA LEU A 129 -7.08 -8.73 -1.49
C LEU A 129 -7.06 -9.67 -2.69
N PRO A 130 -5.87 -10.07 -3.18
CA PRO A 130 -5.82 -11.06 -4.23
C PRO A 130 -6.46 -12.36 -3.73
N LEU A 131 -7.41 -12.88 -4.51
CA LEU A 131 -7.91 -14.23 -4.29
C LEU A 131 -6.76 -15.16 -4.62
N SER A 132 -6.35 -16.00 -3.66
CA SER A 132 -5.22 -16.91 -3.80
C SER A 132 -5.22 -17.59 -5.17
N SER A 133 -4.14 -17.46 -5.92
CA SER A 133 -3.86 -18.39 -7.01
C SER A 133 -3.63 -19.74 -6.35
N ASN A 134 -4.53 -20.71 -6.55
CA ASN A 134 -4.23 -22.10 -6.24
C ASN A 134 -2.95 -22.47 -7.00
N ASN A 135 -1.87 -22.76 -6.27
CA ASN A 135 -0.78 -23.61 -6.72
C ASN A 135 -0.31 -24.45 -5.53
#